data_AF-I0Z902-F1
#
_entry.id   AF-I0Z902-F1
#
_cell.length_a   1.000
_cell.length_b   1.000
_cell.length_c   1.000
_cell.angle_alpha   90.00
_cell.angle_beta   90.00
_cell.angle_gamma   90.00
#
_symmetry.space_group_name_H-M   'P 1'
#
loop_
_entity.id
_entity.type
_entity.pdbx_description
1 polymer ?
#
loop_
_entity_poly.entity_id
_entity_poly.type
_entity_poly.pdbx_seq_one_letter_code
_entity_poly.pdbx_strand_id
1 'polypeptide(L)'
;MGKIYIESLSGRSFHSRQGKAYLFNDVVNISEGPKEERLMTTGLHEVADIHCKKCMQLCGWRYVMAHEENQKYKEGKFILERAKMMDLYEGNFTSASEASTVILGNDMEEVCS
;
A
#
# COMPACT_ATOMS: atom_id res chain seq x y z
N MET A 1 -14.94 1.36 11.20
CA MET A 1 -14.73 2.60 10.39
C MET A 1 -13.44 3.35 10.75
N GLY A 2 -12.26 2.75 10.59
CA GLY A 2 -11.00 3.52 10.61
C GLY A 2 -10.52 3.72 9.20
N LYS A 3 -10.42 4.97 8.79
CA LYS A 3 -10.05 5.36 7.44
C LYS A 3 -8.53 5.26 7.32
N ILE A 4 -8.00 4.60 6.29
CA ILE A 4 -6.60 4.73 5.87
C ILE A 4 -6.57 5.72 4.72
N TYR A 5 -5.73 6.75 4.80
CA TYR A 5 -5.52 7.66 3.67
C TYR A 5 -4.22 7.28 2.97
N ILE A 6 -4.20 7.55 1.68
CA ILE A 6 -3.09 7.25 0.76
C ILE A 6 -2.68 8.61 0.20
N GLU A 7 -1.39 8.91 0.07
CA GLU A 7 -0.96 10.25 -0.40
C GLU A 7 -0.56 10.25 -1.89
N SER A 8 0.08 9.18 -2.38
CA SER A 8 0.48 9.10 -3.79
C SER A 8 0.81 7.69 -4.27
N LEU A 9 0.30 7.32 -5.45
CA LEU A 9 0.55 6.03 -6.11
C LEU A 9 1.88 6.05 -6.89
N SER A 10 2.81 5.17 -6.52
CA SER A 10 4.12 5.03 -7.15
C SER A 10 4.18 3.88 -8.17
N GLY A 11 3.25 2.92 -8.14
CA GLY A 11 3.22 1.86 -9.15
C GLY A 11 2.09 0.83 -9.02
N ARG A 12 1.69 0.24 -10.17
CA ARG A 12 0.53 -0.66 -10.32
C ARG A 12 0.85 -2.11 -10.62
N SER A 13 2.12 -2.43 -10.87
CA SER A 13 2.58 -3.77 -11.28
C SER A 13 2.96 -4.65 -10.09
N PHE A 14 2.44 -4.35 -8.90
CA PHE A 14 2.76 -5.07 -7.67
C PHE A 14 1.71 -6.15 -7.41
N HIS A 15 2.17 -7.24 -6.81
CA HIS A 15 1.32 -8.37 -6.46
C HIS A 15 1.63 -8.76 -5.02
N SER A 16 0.57 -8.99 -4.25
CA SER A 16 0.65 -9.62 -2.94
C SER A 16 0.31 -11.11 -3.05
N ARG A 17 0.37 -11.82 -1.93
CA ARG A 17 -0.06 -13.22 -1.85
C ARG A 17 -1.55 -13.41 -2.21
N GLN A 18 -2.34 -12.34 -2.13
CA GLN A 18 -3.79 -12.34 -2.39
C GLN A 18 -4.17 -11.73 -3.74
N GLY A 19 -3.20 -11.37 -4.59
CA GLY A 19 -3.45 -10.86 -5.94
C GLY A 19 -2.89 -9.46 -6.18
N LYS A 20 -3.65 -8.61 -6.88
CA LYS A 20 -3.17 -7.28 -7.31
C LYS A 20 -2.96 -6.35 -6.12
N ALA A 21 -1.82 -5.67 -6.10
CA ALA A 21 -1.45 -4.71 -5.08
C ALA A 21 -0.86 -3.45 -5.72
N TYR A 22 -0.76 -2.39 -4.91
CA TYR A 22 -0.31 -1.09 -5.35
C TYR A 22 0.76 -0.56 -4.42
N LEU A 23 1.77 0.11 -4.99
CA LEU A 23 2.85 0.75 -4.25
C LEU A 23 2.53 2.23 -4.05
N PHE A 24 2.63 2.72 -2.82
CA PHE A 24 2.36 4.10 -2.43
C PHE A 24 3.55 4.71 -1.71
N ASN A 25 3.76 6.03 -1.86
CA ASN A 25 4.82 6.71 -1.12
C ASN A 25 4.46 6.93 0.35
N ASP A 26 3.20 7.25 0.64
CA ASP A 26 2.73 7.48 2.01
C ASP A 26 1.31 6.95 2.23
N VAL A 27 1.07 6.50 3.46
CA VAL A 27 -0.22 6.03 3.96
C VAL A 27 -0.36 6.42 5.43
N VAL A 28 -1.55 6.85 5.83
CA VAL A 28 -1.83 7.30 7.21
C VAL A 28 -2.91 6.43 7.87
N ASN A 29 -3.09 6.60 9.20
CA ASN A 29 -3.98 5.79 10.04
C ASN A 29 -3.67 4.29 10.06
N ILE A 30 -2.41 3.97 9.88
CA ILE A 30 -1.87 2.62 10.02
C ILE A 30 -1.05 2.47 11.31
N SER A 31 -0.99 1.26 11.85
CA SER A 31 0.00 0.82 12.83
C SER A 31 0.95 -0.16 12.17
N GLU A 32 2.25 0.09 12.30
CA GLU A 32 3.30 -0.84 11.85
C GLU A 32 3.51 -1.95 12.88
N GLY A 33 3.58 -3.17 12.40
CA GLY A 33 3.98 -4.35 13.17
C GLY A 33 5.51 -4.45 13.33
N PRO A 34 6.00 -5.57 13.89
CA PRO A 34 7.42 -5.84 13.96
C PRO A 34 8.03 -5.96 12.57
N LYS A 35 9.33 -5.71 12.49
CA LYS A 35 10.10 -5.83 11.27
C LYS A 35 10.49 -7.28 11.05
N GLU A 36 10.35 -7.74 9.82
CA GLU A 36 10.60 -9.13 9.43
C GLU A 36 11.37 -9.18 8.11
N GLU A 37 12.31 -10.11 8.00
CA GLU A 37 12.94 -10.42 6.73
C GLU A 37 12.01 -11.28 5.87
N ARG A 38 11.82 -10.89 4.62
CA ARG A 38 10.91 -11.54 3.66
C ARG A 38 11.60 -11.68 2.31
N LEU A 39 11.78 -12.92 1.86
CA LEU A 39 12.28 -13.22 0.52
C LEU A 39 11.17 -13.04 -0.51
N MET A 40 11.42 -12.22 -1.53
CA MET A 40 10.48 -11.92 -2.61
C MET A 40 11.11 -12.20 -3.96
N THR A 41 10.31 -12.15 -5.04
CA THR A 41 10.82 -12.31 -6.41
C THR A 41 11.94 -11.34 -6.76
N THR A 42 11.95 -10.15 -6.15
CA THR A 42 12.98 -9.13 -6.38
C THR A 42 14.12 -9.15 -5.36
N GLY A 43 14.27 -10.22 -4.56
CA GLY A 43 15.33 -10.35 -3.57
C GLY A 43 14.85 -10.25 -2.11
N LEU A 44 15.81 -10.21 -1.19
CA LEU A 44 15.58 -10.12 0.26
C LEU A 44 15.22 -8.69 0.69
N HIS A 45 14.18 -8.56 1.50
CA HIS A 45 13.73 -7.27 2.05
C HIS A 45 13.44 -7.40 3.53
N GLU A 46 13.67 -6.32 4.28
CA GLU A 46 13.09 -6.12 5.62
C GLU A 46 11.77 -5.37 5.43
N VAL A 47 10.68 -5.89 5.98
CA VAL A 47 9.33 -5.35 5.83
C VAL A 47 8.62 -5.26 7.17
N ALA A 48 7.62 -4.38 7.25
CA ALA A 48 6.74 -4.28 8.42
C ALA A 48 5.28 -4.34 7.96
N ASP A 49 4.51 -5.29 8.49
CA ASP A 49 3.09 -5.40 8.18
C ASP A 49 2.33 -4.19 8.75
N ILE A 50 1.40 -3.64 7.96
CA ILE A 50 0.62 -2.46 8.35
C ILE A 50 -0.84 -2.81 8.55
N HIS A 51 -1.38 -2.34 9.65
CA HIS A 51 -2.75 -2.60 10.07
C HIS A 51 -3.51 -1.29 10.22
N CYS A 52 -4.80 -1.27 9.92
CA CYS A 52 -5.61 -0.10 10.21
C CYS A 52 -5.68 0.13 11.72
N LYS A 53 -5.39 1.36 12.19
CA LYS A 53 -5.41 1.70 13.62
C LYS A 53 -6.76 1.47 14.33
N LYS A 54 -7.88 1.37 13.59
CA LYS A 54 -9.23 1.20 14.16
C LYS A 54 -9.77 -0.21 14.08
N CYS A 55 -9.66 -0.86 12.91
CA CYS A 55 -10.20 -2.21 12.72
C CYS A 55 -9.14 -3.29 13.00
N MET A 56 -7.87 -2.92 13.14
CA MET A 56 -6.71 -3.80 13.31
C MET A 56 -6.55 -4.85 12.20
N GLN A 57 -7.28 -4.72 11.10
CA GLN A 57 -7.14 -5.59 9.94
C GLN A 57 -5.82 -5.30 9.22
N LEU A 58 -5.20 -6.36 8.70
CA LEU A 58 -3.99 -6.29 7.89
C LEU A 58 -4.31 -5.63 6.55
N CYS A 59 -3.76 -4.44 6.30
CA CYS A 59 -4.02 -3.68 5.07
C CYS A 59 -2.93 -3.91 4.01
N GLY A 60 -1.73 -4.28 4.46
CA GLY A 60 -0.58 -4.42 3.58
C GLY A 60 0.72 -4.44 4.37
N TRP A 61 1.79 -3.90 3.78
CA TRP A 61 3.11 -3.84 4.44
C TRP A 61 3.98 -2.70 3.88
N ARG A 62 4.94 -2.23 4.67
CA ARG A 62 5.94 -1.23 4.28
C ARG A 62 7.28 -1.89 3.98
N TYR A 63 7.97 -1.44 2.95
CA TYR A 63 9.38 -1.75 2.74
C TYR A 63 10.23 -0.96 3.74
N VAL A 64 10.89 -1.65 4.67
CA VAL A 64 11.84 -1.01 5.60
C VAL A 64 13.20 -0.89 4.93
N MET A 65 13.69 -2.00 4.37
CA MET A 65 14.99 -2.08 3.71
C MET A 65 14.94 -3.08 2.55
N ALA A 66 15.69 -2.80 1.49
CA ALA A 66 15.96 -3.74 0.41
C ALA A 66 17.46 -4.06 0.35
N HIS A 67 17.83 -5.33 0.21
CA HIS A 67 19.25 -5.71 0.13
C HIS A 67 19.84 -5.49 -1.28
N GLU A 68 18.99 -5.52 -2.29
CA GLU A 68 19.38 -5.31 -3.69
C GLU A 68 19.35 -3.81 -4.03
N GLU A 69 20.44 -3.30 -4.61
CA GLU A 69 20.60 -1.87 -4.94
C GLU A 69 19.48 -1.38 -5.88
N ASN A 70 19.11 -2.19 -6.87
CA ASN A 70 18.06 -1.87 -7.82
C ASN A 70 16.64 -1.91 -7.23
N GLN A 71 16.49 -2.31 -5.96
CA GLN A 71 15.21 -2.31 -5.22
C GLN A 71 15.14 -1.20 -4.16
N LYS A 72 16.21 -0.43 -3.94
CA LYS A 72 16.26 0.67 -2.96
C LYS A 72 15.15 1.71 -3.15
N TYR A 73 14.68 1.90 -4.38
CA TYR A 73 13.55 2.80 -4.67
C TYR A 73 12.24 2.42 -3.97
N LYS A 74 12.14 1.22 -3.40
CA LYS A 74 10.96 0.73 -2.66
C LYS A 74 11.03 1.08 -1.17
N GLU A 75 12.20 1.34 -0.62
CA GLU A 75 12.37 1.64 0.81
C GLU A 75 11.50 2.83 1.24
N GLY A 76 10.84 2.70 2.39
CA GLY A 76 9.88 3.67 2.91
C GLY A 76 8.47 3.57 2.30
N LYS A 77 8.29 2.86 1.18
CA LYS A 77 7.01 2.79 0.45
C LYS A 77 6.13 1.65 0.93
N PHE A 78 4.85 1.75 0.63
CA PHE A 78 3.80 0.88 1.14
C PHE A 78 3.15 0.07 0.04
N ILE A 79 2.96 -1.22 0.29
CA ILE A 79 2.13 -2.10 -0.51
C ILE A 79 0.78 -2.24 0.18
N LEU A 80 -0.30 -1.93 -0.53
CA LEU A 80 -1.66 -2.20 -0.08
C LEU A 80 -2.38 -3.13 -1.07
N GLU A 81 -3.12 -4.09 -0.53
CA GLU A 81 -3.85 -5.08 -1.33
C GLU A 81 -5.15 -4.49 -1.87
N ARG A 82 -5.41 -4.64 -3.18
CA ARG A 82 -6.63 -4.10 -3.80
C ARG A 82 -7.89 -4.64 -3.13
N ALA A 83 -7.94 -5.94 -2.84
CA ALA A 83 -9.12 -6.59 -2.26
C ALA A 83 -9.48 -6.08 -0.85
N LYS A 84 -8.56 -5.35 -0.19
CA LYS A 84 -8.75 -4.77 1.14
C LYS A 84 -8.91 -3.26 1.13
N MET A 85 -8.73 -2.65 -0.03
CA MET A 85 -9.28 -1.34 -0.30
C MET A 85 -10.76 -1.57 -0.58
N MET A 86 -11.66 -1.01 0.24
CA MET A 86 -13.08 -0.97 -0.11
C MET A 86 -13.22 -0.39 -1.52
N ASP A 87 -14.21 -0.88 -2.27
CA ASP A 87 -14.57 -0.41 -3.61
C ASP A 87 -15.11 1.04 -3.58
N LEU A 88 -14.32 2.00 -3.11
CA LEU A 88 -14.55 3.43 -3.31
C LEU A 88 -14.30 3.86 -4.77
N TYR A 89 -14.23 2.92 -5.70
CA TYR A 89 -13.92 3.20 -7.09
C TYR A 89 -14.50 2.16 -8.04
N GLU A 90 -15.71 2.41 -8.55
CA GLU A 90 -16.20 1.81 -9.80
C GLU A 90 -15.48 2.43 -11.01
N GLY A 91 -14.16 2.28 -11.11
CA GLY A 91 -13.44 2.77 -12.28
C GLY A 91 -12.25 1.89 -12.66
N ASN A 92 -12.15 1.63 -13.95
CA ASN A 92 -10.94 1.08 -14.55
C ASN A 92 -9.96 2.23 -14.78
N PHE A 93 -9.00 2.43 -13.87
CA PHE A 93 -7.91 3.38 -14.13
C PHE A 93 -7.00 2.84 -15.24
N THR A 94 -6.89 3.56 -16.35
CA THR A 94 -6.03 3.21 -17.48
C THR A 94 -4.66 3.90 -17.43
N SER A 95 -4.49 4.97 -16.63
CA SER A 95 -3.27 5.79 -16.64
C SER A 95 -2.75 6.25 -15.27
N ALA A 96 -1.44 6.52 -15.17
CA ALA A 96 -0.78 6.97 -13.93
C ALA A 96 -1.13 8.42 -13.53
N SER A 97 -1.42 9.29 -14.51
CA SER A 97 -1.81 10.69 -14.29
C SER A 97 -3.17 10.83 -13.59
N GLU A 98 -4.12 9.94 -13.85
CA GLU A 98 -5.45 9.95 -13.24
C GLU A 98 -5.45 9.43 -11.80
N ALA A 99 -4.47 8.61 -11.41
CA ALA A 99 -4.31 8.17 -10.03
C ALA A 99 -3.78 9.26 -9.09
N SER A 100 -3.05 10.26 -9.61
CA SER A 100 -2.57 11.38 -8.78
C SER A 100 -3.68 12.37 -8.42
N THR A 101 -4.68 12.56 -9.29
CA THR A 101 -5.71 13.60 -9.08
C THR A 101 -6.83 13.15 -8.14
N VAL A 102 -7.15 11.85 -8.06
CA VAL A 102 -8.30 11.35 -7.29
C VAL A 102 -8.00 11.15 -5.79
N ILE A 103 -6.71 11.20 -5.40
CA ILE A 103 -6.29 11.01 -4.01
C ILE A 103 -6.35 12.30 -3.17
N LEU A 104 -6.48 13.47 -3.82
CA LEU A 104 -6.56 14.79 -3.17
C LEU A 104 -7.96 15.43 -3.20
N GLY A 105 -9.02 14.63 -3.38
CA GLY A 105 -10.40 15.11 -3.45
C GLY A 105 -11.13 15.05 -2.11
N ASN A 106 -11.60 16.20 -1.64
CA ASN A 106 -12.16 16.51 -0.31
C ASN A 106 -13.36 15.71 0.24
N ASP A 107 -13.75 14.54 -0.29
CA ASP A 107 -14.91 13.79 0.25
C ASP A 107 -14.78 12.29 -0.04
N MET A 108 -13.90 11.59 0.69
CA MET A 108 -13.75 10.14 0.51
C MET A 108 -13.73 9.43 1.87
N GLU A 109 -14.92 9.23 2.42
CA GLU A 109 -15.13 8.36 3.58
C GLU A 109 -15.16 6.88 3.13
N GLU A 110 -14.46 6.01 3.87
CA GLU A 110 -14.61 4.53 3.95
C GLU A 110 -13.50 3.66 3.34
N VAL A 111 -12.50 3.29 4.16
CA VAL A 111 -11.58 2.17 3.90
C VAL A 111 -11.60 1.23 5.12
N CYS A 112 -11.56 -0.10 4.89
CA CYS A 112 -11.74 -1.22 5.83
C CYS A 112 -13.20 -1.47 6.29
N SER A 113 -13.83 -2.51 5.74
CA SER A 113 -14.99 -3.21 6.34
C SER A 113 -14.56 -4.00 7.58
#